data_AF-A0A2S8WFM0-F1
#
_entry.id   AF-A0A2S8WFM0-F1
#
_cell.length_a   1.000
_cell.length_b   1.000
_cell.length_c   1.000
_cell.angle_alpha   90.00
_cell.angle_beta   90.00
_cell.angle_gamma   90.00
#
_symmetry.space_group_name_H-M   'P 1'
#
loop_
_entity.id
_entity.type
_entity.pdbx_description
1 polymer ?
#
loop_
_entity_poly.entity_id
_entity_poly.type
_entity_poly.pdbx_seq_one_letter_code
_entity_poly.pdbx_strand_id
1 'polypeptide(L)'
;MSTSDTDTTAASEALARLRKEAPDVPLSSAPQRSKDAPEPTGQSMSGASTQYLVPEKPHTPPVIPANLAQAPPAPNLGPEERVSERIAHPVPRHLPTFPTKIDELLAPAQDDPATGPSFRHMGQVTKSSKAIDSSNTITENSQAVATREKTATSGGFALINDWLDSFEDPDWQKIGDTVYTSPRRFKVWISTVRIERARAAELRERTRLLEEAHSKALAENTKRQATQDAELQRSEYERLELEHAAEEKIEQELHQKHLREEEQLELARHEQIAQARAQLAATQQTVQFDSPLSPAEPSTASPLASTARVPLGAHELAALVSHAKEAIAKHQALVDPIYVAPYTLPDTSANQASTSQDLIRRIILTAIAIGASIVAFWVTGDLVAGSLDGQHARSSLLSLAPTAYLLLPLIFVWAVFSSGYAWLTSQRSANRQRAIGFLLSAALAAGGLWLLFVKVENLLLAFIAALLCILLLLRTVTELNKNTARNTIERVFTDAPVSLMTGFFLVITVSSFCELLAGWEIFDVPEILAAIFVVGLGYLATSLAMTERGRIILATGFGWGMFWLLVPRLLGPNPSIWVAVLAGMAGFVVILATENRRYQIHHAEHRAARGKRTVF
;
A
#
# COMPACT_ATOMS: atom_id res chain seq x y z
N MET A 1 -23.51 -41.06 -16.23
CA MET A 1 -24.66 -40.15 -16.48
C MET A 1 -24.30 -38.84 -15.79
N SER A 2 -23.56 -37.90 -16.40
CA SER A 2 -23.73 -37.12 -17.65
C SER A 2 -24.94 -36.18 -17.63
N THR A 3 -24.65 -34.89 -17.39
CA THR A 3 -25.19 -33.63 -17.95
C THR A 3 -24.80 -32.49 -16.98
N SER A 4 -24.30 -31.31 -17.34
CA SER A 4 -24.19 -30.63 -18.64
C SER A 4 -23.29 -29.39 -18.50
N ASP A 5 -22.23 -29.33 -19.30
CA ASP A 5 -21.49 -28.11 -19.66
C ASP A 5 -21.93 -27.68 -21.06
N THR A 6 -22.71 -26.61 -21.20
CA THR A 6 -23.09 -26.05 -22.51
C THR A 6 -23.32 -24.55 -22.44
N ASP A 7 -22.29 -23.74 -22.14
CA ASP A 7 -22.40 -22.27 -22.29
C ASP A 7 -21.18 -21.59 -22.94
N THR A 8 -20.09 -22.30 -23.24
CA THR A 8 -18.86 -21.70 -23.79
C THR A 8 -18.71 -21.77 -25.32
N THR A 9 -19.60 -22.46 -26.03
CA THR A 9 -19.46 -22.68 -27.48
C THR A 9 -20.13 -21.60 -28.34
N ALA A 10 -21.11 -20.86 -27.81
CA ALA A 10 -21.82 -19.83 -28.58
C ALA A 10 -21.00 -18.53 -28.78
N ALA A 11 -20.10 -18.21 -27.84
CA ALA A 11 -19.30 -16.98 -27.90
C ALA A 11 -18.12 -17.07 -28.89
N SER A 12 -17.57 -18.27 -29.13
CA SER A 12 -16.46 -18.45 -30.07
C SER A 12 -16.92 -18.46 -31.54
N GLU A 13 -18.15 -18.93 -31.80
CA GLU A 13 -18.71 -18.96 -33.15
C GLU A 13 -19.11 -17.55 -33.65
N ALA A 14 -19.53 -16.67 -32.76
CA ALA A 14 -19.84 -15.27 -33.09
C ALA A 14 -18.59 -14.46 -33.49
N LEU A 15 -17.45 -14.70 -32.84
CA LEU A 15 -16.16 -14.07 -33.17
C LEU A 15 -15.55 -14.59 -34.48
N ALA A 16 -15.83 -15.85 -34.84
CA ALA A 16 -15.38 -16.42 -36.10
C ALA A 16 -16.14 -15.84 -37.31
N ARG A 17 -17.40 -15.43 -37.14
CA ARG A 17 -18.21 -14.83 -38.22
C ARG A 17 -17.83 -13.37 -38.51
N LEU A 18 -17.46 -12.59 -37.49
CA LEU A 18 -17.02 -11.19 -37.66
C LEU A 18 -15.66 -11.04 -38.37
N ARG A 19 -14.85 -12.10 -38.46
CA ARG A 19 -13.57 -12.09 -39.16
C ARG A 19 -13.69 -12.32 -40.67
N LYS A 20 -14.88 -12.69 -41.18
CA LYS A 20 -15.09 -13.11 -42.56
C LYS A 20 -15.67 -12.03 -43.49
N GLU A 21 -15.96 -10.83 -42.99
CA GLU A 21 -16.66 -9.77 -43.74
C GLU A 21 -15.86 -8.45 -43.90
N ALA A 22 -14.54 -8.45 -43.77
CA ALA A 22 -13.74 -7.26 -44.08
C ALA A 22 -13.40 -7.20 -45.59
N PRO A 23 -13.73 -6.11 -46.31
CA PRO A 23 -13.45 -5.98 -47.74
C PRO A 23 -12.02 -5.50 -48.03
N ASP A 24 -11.42 -6.07 -49.08
CA ASP A 24 -10.06 -5.83 -49.57
C ASP A 24 -9.86 -4.41 -50.13
N VAL A 25 -8.81 -3.73 -49.65
CA VAL A 25 -8.32 -2.45 -50.20
C VAL A 25 -6.96 -2.69 -50.86
N PRO A 26 -6.77 -2.37 -52.15
CA PRO A 26 -5.52 -2.68 -52.86
C PRO A 26 -4.41 -1.65 -52.56
N LEU A 27 -3.23 -2.17 -52.26
CA LEU A 27 -1.94 -1.45 -52.25
C LEU A 27 -1.51 -1.11 -53.68
N SER A 28 -1.22 0.17 -53.96
CA SER A 28 -0.49 0.57 -55.16
C SER A 28 0.47 1.74 -54.93
N SER A 29 1.72 1.48 -55.31
CA SER A 29 2.72 2.37 -55.94
C SER A 29 3.30 3.58 -55.19
N ALA A 30 4.61 3.49 -54.98
CA ALA A 30 5.57 4.54 -54.69
C ALA A 30 5.58 5.70 -55.72
N PRO A 31 6.03 6.92 -55.36
CA PRO A 31 6.30 7.95 -56.34
C PRO A 31 7.78 7.93 -56.78
N GLN A 32 7.95 7.78 -58.10
CA GLN A 32 9.16 8.12 -58.85
C GLN A 32 9.39 9.64 -58.85
N ARG A 33 10.67 9.97 -58.88
CA ARG A 33 11.27 11.30 -58.92
C ARG A 33 11.53 11.69 -60.37
N SER A 34 10.94 12.78 -60.85
CA SER A 34 11.37 13.52 -62.06
C SER A 34 11.20 15.02 -61.79
N LYS A 35 12.30 15.79 -61.75
CA LYS A 35 12.88 16.52 -62.90
C LYS A 35 11.99 17.69 -63.30
N ASP A 36 12.35 18.88 -62.82
CA ASP A 36 12.50 20.14 -63.59
C ASP A 36 12.19 21.35 -62.70
N ALA A 37 13.26 22.01 -62.24
CA ALA A 37 13.26 23.40 -61.78
C ALA A 37 14.56 24.04 -62.28
N PRO A 38 14.54 25.28 -62.80
CA PRO A 38 15.75 26.00 -63.18
C PRO A 38 16.35 26.78 -62.00
N GLU A 39 17.66 26.62 -61.85
CA GLU A 39 18.65 27.41 -61.11
C GLU A 39 18.83 28.84 -61.68
N PRO A 40 19.75 29.70 -61.18
CA PRO A 40 20.39 29.81 -59.86
C PRO A 40 20.60 31.27 -59.38
N THR A 41 20.97 31.43 -58.11
CA THR A 41 22.03 32.32 -57.56
C THR A 41 22.02 32.10 -56.04
N GLY A 42 23.07 31.75 -55.30
CA GLY A 42 24.49 31.69 -55.54
C GLY A 42 25.17 32.35 -54.33
N GLN A 43 25.63 31.57 -53.33
CA GLN A 43 26.80 31.90 -52.52
C GLN A 43 27.24 30.74 -51.61
N SER A 44 28.54 30.51 -51.68
CA SER A 44 29.39 29.44 -51.13
C SER A 44 29.65 29.61 -49.62
N MET A 45 29.81 28.49 -48.89
CA MET A 45 31.05 28.14 -48.14
C MET A 45 30.96 26.75 -47.47
N SER A 46 31.92 25.89 -47.84
CA SER A 46 32.64 24.83 -47.09
C SER A 46 32.17 24.55 -45.65
N GLY A 47 31.93 23.33 -45.15
CA GLY A 47 32.60 22.05 -45.40
C GLY A 47 33.38 21.64 -44.14
N ALA A 48 32.95 20.59 -43.41
CA ALA A 48 33.78 19.62 -42.67
C ALA A 48 32.95 18.82 -41.64
N SER A 49 33.03 17.49 -41.77
CA SER A 49 32.53 16.47 -40.85
C SER A 49 33.44 16.34 -39.62
N THR A 50 32.87 16.16 -38.43
CA THR A 50 33.64 15.77 -37.23
C THR A 50 32.92 14.67 -36.46
N GLN A 51 33.57 13.50 -36.43
CA GLN A 51 33.34 12.40 -35.51
C GLN A 51 33.60 12.86 -34.07
N TYR A 52 32.69 12.56 -33.14
CA TYR A 52 32.93 12.80 -31.71
C TYR A 52 33.65 11.62 -31.07
N LEU A 53 34.89 11.90 -30.69
CA LEU A 53 35.81 11.11 -29.89
C LEU A 53 35.40 11.13 -28.41
N VAL A 54 35.57 10.00 -27.75
CA VAL A 54 35.45 9.81 -26.29
C VAL A 54 36.61 10.52 -25.58
N PRO A 55 36.39 11.36 -24.55
CA PRO A 55 37.50 11.99 -23.83
C PRO A 55 38.07 11.08 -22.75
N GLU A 56 39.38 10.84 -22.89
CA GLU A 56 40.29 10.17 -21.98
C GLU A 56 40.60 11.06 -20.76
N LYS A 57 40.71 10.43 -19.58
CA LYS A 57 40.92 11.04 -18.26
C LYS A 57 42.42 11.32 -18.04
N PRO A 58 42.85 12.51 -17.59
CA PRO A 58 44.26 12.73 -17.27
C PRO A 58 44.59 12.22 -15.86
N HIS A 59 45.64 11.39 -15.78
CA HIS A 59 46.31 10.98 -14.56
C HIS A 59 47.13 12.12 -13.95
N THR A 60 46.91 12.43 -12.67
CA THR A 60 47.79 13.26 -11.84
C THR A 60 48.43 12.38 -10.75
N PRO A 61 49.74 12.49 -10.51
CA PRO A 61 50.43 11.71 -9.47
C PRO A 61 50.18 12.26 -8.06
N PRO A 62 50.25 11.41 -7.01
CA PRO A 62 49.99 11.84 -5.64
C PRO A 62 51.18 12.61 -5.05
N VAL A 63 50.90 13.83 -4.58
CA VAL A 63 51.79 14.62 -3.73
C VAL A 63 51.65 14.12 -2.28
N ILE A 64 52.78 13.74 -1.69
CA ILE A 64 52.92 13.37 -0.28
C ILE A 64 53.19 14.65 0.53
N PRO A 65 52.33 15.07 1.47
CA PRO A 65 52.76 16.01 2.49
C PRO A 65 53.30 15.27 3.71
N ALA A 66 54.60 15.46 3.93
CA ALA A 66 55.24 15.22 5.22
C ALA A 66 54.71 16.22 6.25
N ASN A 67 54.09 15.72 7.33
CA ASN A 67 54.17 16.36 8.64
C ASN A 67 53.86 15.34 9.74
N LEU A 68 54.94 14.94 10.42
CA LEU A 68 54.92 14.49 11.80
C LEU A 68 54.38 15.64 12.68
N ALA A 69 53.43 15.33 13.56
CA ALA A 69 53.57 15.52 15.00
C ALA A 69 52.20 15.46 15.71
N GLN A 70 52.18 14.73 16.83
CA GLN A 70 51.21 14.77 17.93
C GLN A 70 49.90 14.00 17.77
N ALA A 71 50.01 12.69 18.05
CA ALA A 71 48.91 11.86 18.52
C ALA A 71 48.57 12.19 19.98
N PRO A 72 47.28 12.30 20.37
CA PRO A 72 46.88 12.30 21.77
C PRO A 72 46.86 10.85 22.33
N PRO A 73 47.12 10.66 23.64
CA PRO A 73 47.41 9.36 24.22
C PRO A 73 46.15 8.50 24.40
N ALA A 74 46.32 7.20 24.13
CA ALA A 74 45.37 6.15 24.46
C ALA A 74 45.26 5.95 25.98
N PRO A 75 44.07 5.72 26.55
CA PRO A 75 43.94 5.35 27.94
C PRO A 75 44.26 3.86 28.15
N ASN A 76 45.05 3.61 29.19
CA ASN A 76 45.51 2.32 29.68
C ASN A 76 44.35 1.32 29.89
N LEU A 77 44.50 0.12 29.32
CA LEU A 77 43.76 -1.08 29.70
C LEU A 77 44.62 -1.88 30.70
N GLY A 78 44.18 -1.92 31.95
CA GLY A 78 44.62 -2.89 32.96
C GLY A 78 43.65 -4.08 33.03
N PRO A 79 44.10 -5.25 33.49
CA PRO A 79 43.38 -6.52 33.33
C PRO A 79 42.45 -6.84 34.50
N GLU A 80 41.48 -7.72 34.21
CA GLU A 80 40.53 -8.40 35.12
C GLU A 80 39.27 -7.61 35.52
N GLU A 81 38.14 -7.93 34.87
CA GLU A 81 36.92 -8.31 35.59
C GLU A 81 35.93 -9.07 34.69
N ARG A 82 35.49 -10.24 35.18
CA ARG A 82 34.37 -11.05 34.66
C ARG A 82 33.03 -10.34 34.97
N VAL A 83 31.93 -10.99 34.56
CA VAL A 83 30.51 -10.77 34.95
C VAL A 83 29.76 -9.85 33.96
N SER A 84 28.85 -10.29 33.08
CA SER A 84 27.59 -11.04 33.28
C SER A 84 26.63 -10.40 34.29
N GLU A 85 25.98 -9.27 33.99
CA GLU A 85 24.59 -9.00 34.45
C GLU A 85 23.97 -7.68 33.91
N ARG A 86 22.65 -7.77 33.64
CA ARG A 86 21.60 -6.74 33.75
C ARG A 86 21.60 -5.47 32.87
N ILE A 87 20.62 -5.44 31.96
CA ILE A 87 19.60 -4.39 31.97
C ILE A 87 18.24 -5.07 32.11
N ALA A 88 17.71 -5.02 33.34
CA ALA A 88 16.37 -5.45 33.69
C ALA A 88 15.39 -4.29 33.53
N HIS A 89 14.28 -4.52 32.83
CA HIS A 89 13.14 -3.60 32.84
C HIS A 89 12.33 -3.76 34.15
N PRO A 90 11.81 -2.67 34.73
CA PRO A 90 11.02 -2.74 35.96
C PRO A 90 9.64 -3.35 35.68
N VAL A 91 9.37 -4.49 36.33
CA VAL A 91 8.05 -5.11 36.42
C VAL A 91 7.28 -4.47 37.58
N PRO A 92 6.06 -3.92 37.39
CA PRO A 92 5.22 -3.50 38.50
C PRO A 92 4.74 -4.73 39.29
N ARG A 93 5.18 -4.82 40.56
CA ARG A 93 4.58 -5.69 41.57
C ARG A 93 3.26 -5.06 41.99
N HIS A 94 2.15 -5.76 41.76
CA HIS A 94 0.98 -5.93 42.63
C HIS A 94 -0.13 -6.59 41.78
N LEU A 95 -0.18 -7.93 41.82
CA LEU A 95 -1.35 -8.69 41.38
C LEU A 95 -2.22 -9.00 42.61
N PRO A 96 -3.55 -8.90 42.52
CA PRO A 96 -4.44 -9.34 43.59
C PRO A 96 -4.37 -10.87 43.73
N THR A 97 -4.38 -11.32 44.98
CA THR A 97 -4.44 -12.73 45.38
C THR A 97 -5.73 -13.39 44.90
N PHE A 98 -5.60 -14.48 44.14
CA PHE A 98 -6.71 -15.39 43.85
C PHE A 98 -7.08 -16.20 45.10
N PRO A 99 -8.37 -16.39 45.42
CA PRO A 99 -8.79 -17.26 46.50
C PRO A 99 -8.49 -18.73 46.16
N THR A 100 -7.89 -19.43 47.12
CA THR A 100 -7.29 -20.77 46.99
C THR A 100 -8.18 -21.91 47.49
N LYS A 101 -9.50 -21.77 47.49
CA LYS A 101 -10.39 -22.85 47.97
C LYS A 101 -11.59 -23.07 47.05
N ILE A 102 -11.74 -24.31 46.63
CA ILE A 102 -12.83 -24.83 45.79
C ILE A 102 -14.17 -24.85 46.56
N ASP A 103 -14.14 -24.78 47.89
CA ASP A 103 -15.35 -24.82 48.74
C ASP A 103 -16.13 -23.49 48.78
N GLU A 104 -15.56 -22.40 48.27
CA GLU A 104 -16.21 -21.07 48.22
C GLU A 104 -17.03 -20.86 46.92
N LEU A 105 -16.97 -21.81 45.98
CA LEU A 105 -17.78 -21.84 44.74
C LEU A 105 -19.07 -22.69 44.89
N LEU A 106 -19.30 -23.31 46.04
CA LEU A 106 -20.39 -24.29 46.25
C LEU A 106 -21.34 -23.97 47.43
N ALA A 107 -21.29 -22.76 48.00
CA ALA A 107 -22.26 -22.36 49.02
C ALA A 107 -23.62 -21.96 48.39
N PRO A 108 -24.76 -22.48 48.90
CA PRO A 108 -26.07 -22.18 48.33
C PRO A 108 -26.52 -20.78 48.72
N ALA A 109 -26.84 -19.94 47.73
CA ALA A 109 -27.50 -18.66 47.95
C ALA A 109 -28.98 -18.91 48.28
N GLN A 110 -29.40 -18.36 49.42
CA GLN A 110 -30.74 -18.42 50.00
C GLN A 110 -31.57 -17.23 49.47
N ASP A 111 -32.81 -17.50 49.03
CA ASP A 111 -33.84 -16.55 48.53
C ASP A 111 -34.17 -15.45 49.59
N ASP A 112 -34.63 -14.22 49.32
CA ASP A 112 -35.77 -13.72 48.50
C ASP A 112 -35.87 -12.16 48.72
N PRO A 113 -36.88 -11.37 48.24
CA PRO A 113 -37.59 -11.30 46.95
C PRO A 113 -37.68 -9.85 46.37
N ALA A 114 -38.03 -9.70 45.08
CA ALA A 114 -39.04 -8.76 44.53
C ALA A 114 -38.91 -8.48 43.02
N THR A 115 -39.70 -9.23 42.24
CA THR A 115 -40.52 -8.83 41.07
C THR A 115 -39.86 -8.16 39.84
N GLY A 116 -39.50 -9.02 38.88
CA GLY A 116 -39.81 -8.80 37.45
C GLY A 116 -41.27 -9.18 37.13
N PRO A 117 -41.75 -9.04 35.87
CA PRO A 117 -41.59 -10.13 34.89
C PRO A 117 -41.37 -9.60 33.43
N SER A 118 -40.51 -10.20 32.60
CA SER A 118 -40.60 -11.48 31.85
C SER A 118 -40.97 -11.27 30.38
N PHE A 119 -40.02 -11.63 29.51
CA PHE A 119 -40.24 -11.96 28.10
C PHE A 119 -40.57 -13.45 27.99
N ARG A 120 -41.54 -13.85 27.13
CA ARG A 120 -41.35 -14.97 26.19
C ARG A 120 -42.47 -15.18 25.16
N HIS A 121 -41.98 -15.43 23.93
CA HIS A 121 -42.43 -16.33 22.85
C HIS A 121 -43.72 -16.11 22.04
N MET A 122 -43.48 -15.94 20.73
CA MET A 122 -44.04 -16.62 19.55
C MET A 122 -45.49 -17.12 19.57
N GLY A 123 -46.24 -16.76 18.53
CA GLY A 123 -47.27 -17.64 17.97
C GLY A 123 -48.36 -16.93 17.16
N GLN A 124 -48.30 -17.11 15.84
CA GLN A 124 -49.43 -17.34 14.92
C GLN A 124 -50.59 -16.33 14.78
N VAL A 125 -50.73 -15.86 13.52
CA VAL A 125 -51.93 -15.94 12.65
C VAL A 125 -53.30 -15.59 13.26
N THR A 126 -53.96 -14.56 12.72
CA THR A 126 -55.28 -14.69 12.05
C THR A 126 -55.77 -13.38 11.43
N LYS A 127 -56.36 -13.51 10.24
CA LYS A 127 -57.25 -12.55 9.56
C LYS A 127 -58.56 -12.41 10.35
N SER A 128 -59.18 -11.21 10.32
CA SER A 128 -60.65 -10.95 10.27
C SER A 128 -60.88 -9.50 10.75
N SER A 129 -61.30 -8.55 9.91
CA SER A 129 -62.66 -8.26 9.43
C SER A 129 -63.65 -7.75 10.50
N LYS A 130 -64.52 -6.81 10.08
CA LYS A 130 -65.65 -6.14 10.77
C LYS A 130 -65.29 -4.96 11.68
N ALA A 131 -66.08 -3.89 11.76
CA ALA A 131 -67.35 -3.48 11.16
C ALA A 131 -67.40 -1.93 11.25
N ILE A 132 -67.84 -1.20 10.22
CA ILE A 132 -69.20 -0.66 10.11
C ILE A 132 -69.74 -0.20 11.47
N ASP A 133 -69.76 1.11 11.68
CA ASP A 133 -70.94 1.70 12.28
C ASP A 133 -71.27 3.04 11.60
N SER A 134 -72.56 3.20 11.37
CA SER A 134 -73.18 4.19 10.51
C SER A 134 -74.35 4.77 11.28
N SER A 135 -74.34 6.07 11.55
CA SER A 135 -75.58 6.82 11.79
C SER A 135 -75.35 8.33 11.71
N ASN A 136 -75.82 8.89 10.58
CA ASN A 136 -76.59 10.12 10.43
C ASN A 136 -76.31 11.33 11.33
N THR A 137 -76.01 12.47 10.69
CA THR A 137 -77.01 13.54 10.60
C THR A 137 -76.83 14.40 9.35
N ILE A 138 -77.98 14.68 8.73
CA ILE A 138 -78.24 15.45 7.52
C ILE A 138 -78.38 16.92 7.88
N THR A 139 -77.79 17.82 7.08
CA THR A 139 -78.40 19.05 6.48
C THR A 139 -77.34 19.72 5.61
N GLU A 140 -77.46 19.63 4.29
CA GLU A 140 -77.93 20.71 3.41
C GLU A 140 -77.03 21.97 3.40
N ASN A 141 -76.20 22.11 2.36
CA ASN A 141 -76.54 23.08 1.32
C ASN A 141 -75.77 22.87 0.02
N SER A 142 -76.52 22.96 -1.07
CA SER A 142 -76.12 22.83 -2.45
C SER A 142 -75.72 24.19 -3.02
N GLN A 143 -74.69 24.23 -3.86
CA GLN A 143 -74.64 24.98 -5.14
C GLN A 143 -73.33 24.61 -5.86
N ALA A 144 -73.43 23.76 -6.89
CA ALA A 144 -73.46 24.12 -8.32
C ALA A 144 -72.04 24.25 -8.90
N VAL A 145 -71.50 23.18 -9.52
CA VAL A 145 -71.68 22.82 -10.94
C VAL A 145 -71.14 23.89 -11.90
N ALA A 146 -69.92 23.67 -12.40
CA ALA A 146 -69.57 23.96 -13.79
C ALA A 146 -68.41 23.04 -14.24
N THR A 147 -68.80 22.09 -15.09
CA THR A 147 -68.00 21.21 -15.94
C THR A 147 -66.92 21.93 -16.76
N ARG A 148 -65.74 21.31 -16.98
CA ARG A 148 -65.36 20.78 -18.31
C ARG A 148 -64.02 20.03 -18.30
N GLU A 149 -64.04 18.86 -18.93
CA GLU A 149 -62.90 18.08 -19.40
C GLU A 149 -61.88 18.92 -20.18
N LYS A 150 -60.58 18.69 -19.92
CA LYS A 150 -59.58 18.53 -20.99
C LYS A 150 -58.58 17.43 -20.62
N THR A 151 -58.44 16.55 -21.60
CA THR A 151 -57.61 15.35 -21.67
C THR A 151 -56.11 15.67 -21.65
N ALA A 152 -55.39 14.82 -20.92
CA ALA A 152 -54.02 14.35 -21.11
C ALA A 152 -53.08 15.11 -22.08
N THR A 153 -52.03 15.72 -21.52
CA THR A 153 -50.62 15.54 -21.94
C THR A 153 -49.65 16.14 -20.91
N SER A 154 -48.55 15.41 -20.62
CA SER A 154 -47.35 15.84 -19.87
C SER A 154 -47.53 16.02 -18.36
N GLY A 155 -46.63 15.60 -17.46
CA GLY A 155 -45.31 15.01 -17.53
C GLY A 155 -44.90 14.74 -16.07
N GLY A 156 -43.79 14.03 -15.82
CA GLY A 156 -43.37 13.51 -14.49
C GLY A 156 -43.13 14.51 -13.35
N PHE A 157 -43.63 15.75 -13.45
CA PHE A 157 -43.54 16.80 -12.43
C PHE A 157 -44.73 16.84 -11.46
N ALA A 158 -45.91 16.30 -11.82
CA ALA A 158 -47.06 16.28 -10.91
C ALA A 158 -46.82 15.37 -9.67
N LEU A 159 -46.11 14.26 -9.87
CA LEU A 159 -45.66 13.36 -8.80
C LEU A 159 -44.63 14.00 -7.86
N ILE A 160 -43.88 15.00 -8.36
CA ILE A 160 -42.87 15.71 -7.57
C ILE A 160 -43.55 16.80 -6.73
N ASN A 161 -44.57 17.47 -7.27
CA ASN A 161 -45.37 18.43 -6.51
C ASN A 161 -46.22 17.76 -5.42
N ASP A 162 -46.91 16.65 -5.74
CA ASP A 162 -47.65 15.88 -4.72
C ASP A 162 -46.71 15.32 -3.63
N TRP A 163 -45.46 15.02 -3.97
CA TRP A 163 -44.44 14.59 -3.01
C TRP A 163 -43.92 15.77 -2.17
N LEU A 164 -43.75 16.95 -2.74
CA LEU A 164 -43.35 18.17 -2.02
C LEU A 164 -44.46 18.66 -1.07
N ASP A 165 -45.71 18.60 -1.51
CA ASP A 165 -46.88 19.00 -0.71
C ASP A 165 -47.25 17.93 0.34
N SER A 166 -46.63 16.73 0.30
CA SER A 166 -46.79 15.69 1.33
C SER A 166 -45.95 15.94 2.59
N PHE A 167 -45.07 16.94 2.58
CA PHE A 167 -44.35 17.36 3.78
C PHE A 167 -45.23 18.29 4.61
N GLU A 168 -45.64 17.80 5.77
CA GLU A 168 -46.36 18.60 6.78
C GLU A 168 -45.49 19.80 7.20
N ASP A 169 -46.07 21.01 7.16
CA ASP A 169 -45.35 22.26 7.43
C ASP A 169 -44.55 22.15 8.75
N PRO A 170 -43.22 22.33 8.72
CA PRO A 170 -42.41 22.15 9.92
C PRO A 170 -42.79 23.18 10.98
N ASP A 171 -43.20 22.68 12.13
CA ASP A 171 -43.60 23.49 13.28
C ASP A 171 -42.39 24.26 13.85
N TRP A 172 -42.15 25.46 13.31
CA TRP A 172 -40.97 26.30 13.60
C TRP A 172 -40.86 26.70 15.07
N GLN A 173 -41.98 26.69 15.82
CA GLN A 173 -41.96 26.90 17.28
C GLN A 173 -41.27 25.74 18.02
N LYS A 174 -41.52 24.51 17.59
CA LYS A 174 -40.90 23.30 18.14
C LYS A 174 -39.40 23.27 17.85
N ILE A 175 -38.99 23.76 16.68
CA ILE A 175 -37.58 23.89 16.29
C ILE A 175 -36.89 25.00 17.11
N GLY A 176 -37.56 26.12 17.35
CA GLY A 176 -37.08 27.20 18.22
C GLY A 176 -36.78 26.74 19.65
N ASP A 177 -37.72 26.03 20.28
CA ASP A 177 -37.52 25.49 21.65
C ASP A 177 -36.42 24.43 21.73
N THR A 178 -36.20 23.69 20.64
CA THR A 178 -35.12 22.70 20.54
C THR A 178 -33.74 23.37 20.42
N VAL A 179 -33.66 24.54 19.80
CA VAL A 179 -32.42 25.32 19.69
C VAL A 179 -32.08 26.04 21.00
N TYR A 180 -33.07 26.55 21.75
CA TYR A 180 -32.82 27.24 23.03
C TYR A 180 -32.49 26.32 24.21
N THR A 181 -32.90 25.03 24.18
CA THR A 181 -32.56 24.04 25.23
C THR A 181 -31.25 23.27 24.97
N SER A 182 -30.63 23.50 23.80
CA SER A 182 -29.38 22.89 23.31
C SER A 182 -28.19 22.90 24.30
N PRO A 183 -27.91 23.98 25.07
CA PRO A 183 -26.70 24.03 25.89
C PRO A 183 -26.67 22.97 27.02
N ARG A 184 -27.83 22.60 27.58
CA ARG A 184 -27.92 21.57 28.63
C ARG A 184 -27.87 20.15 28.07
N ARG A 185 -28.53 19.90 26.93
CA ARG A 185 -28.50 18.59 26.27
C ARG A 185 -27.12 18.24 25.73
N PHE A 186 -26.39 19.23 25.22
CA PHE A 186 -25.02 19.04 24.74
C PHE A 186 -24.06 18.58 25.85
N LYS A 187 -24.21 19.11 27.07
CA LYS A 187 -23.38 18.71 28.22
C LYS A 187 -23.65 17.26 28.66
N VAL A 188 -24.93 16.86 28.68
CA VAL A 188 -25.33 15.47 28.98
C VAL A 188 -24.84 14.53 27.87
N TRP A 189 -25.00 14.92 26.60
CA TRP A 189 -24.52 14.14 25.46
C TRP A 189 -22.99 13.95 25.44
N ILE A 190 -22.20 14.98 25.78
CA ILE A 190 -20.74 14.81 25.91
C ILE A 190 -20.40 13.80 27.03
N SER A 191 -21.15 13.82 28.13
CA SER A 191 -20.90 12.89 29.24
C SER A 191 -21.24 11.44 28.87
N THR A 192 -22.32 11.20 28.14
CA THR A 192 -22.69 9.86 27.66
C THR A 192 -21.70 9.36 26.61
N VAL A 193 -21.26 10.20 25.68
CA VAL A 193 -20.22 9.84 24.69
C VAL A 193 -18.90 9.47 25.36
N ARG A 194 -18.52 10.12 26.47
CA ARG A 194 -17.31 9.76 27.22
C ARG A 194 -17.45 8.39 27.90
N ILE A 195 -18.60 8.09 28.48
CA ILE A 195 -18.89 6.80 29.13
C ILE A 195 -18.94 5.68 28.08
N GLU A 196 -19.56 5.90 26.93
CA GLU A 196 -19.61 4.95 25.82
C GLU A 196 -18.22 4.68 25.24
N ARG A 197 -17.37 5.71 25.10
CA ARG A 197 -15.98 5.53 24.68
C ARG A 197 -15.15 4.75 25.69
N ALA A 198 -15.37 4.95 26.99
CA ALA A 198 -14.70 4.17 28.03
C ALA A 198 -15.13 2.70 28.00
N ARG A 199 -16.44 2.41 27.89
CA ARG A 199 -16.96 1.04 27.75
C ARG A 199 -16.48 0.37 26.45
N ALA A 200 -16.42 1.11 25.35
CA ALA A 200 -15.90 0.60 24.09
C ALA A 200 -14.40 0.27 24.18
N ALA A 201 -13.63 1.02 24.97
CA ALA A 201 -12.22 0.71 25.24
C ALA A 201 -12.09 -0.57 26.09
N GLU A 202 -12.88 -0.71 27.16
CA GLU A 202 -12.89 -1.94 27.98
C GLU A 202 -13.29 -3.18 27.19
N LEU A 203 -14.28 -3.07 26.29
CA LEU A 203 -14.67 -4.18 25.43
C LEU A 203 -13.55 -4.57 24.47
N ARG A 204 -12.80 -3.60 23.93
CA ARG A 204 -11.63 -3.87 23.06
C ARG A 204 -10.49 -4.53 23.82
N GLU A 205 -10.26 -4.15 25.07
CA GLU A 205 -9.27 -4.82 25.92
C GLU A 205 -9.68 -6.26 26.24
N ARG A 206 -10.97 -6.50 26.54
CA ARG A 206 -11.49 -7.85 26.76
C ARG A 206 -11.38 -8.72 25.50
N THR A 207 -11.72 -8.21 24.33
CA THR A 207 -11.58 -8.97 23.07
C THR A 207 -10.12 -9.26 22.78
N ARG A 208 -9.23 -8.30 23.01
CA ARG A 208 -7.79 -8.50 22.84
C ARG A 208 -7.24 -9.57 23.78
N LEU A 209 -7.65 -9.57 25.04
CA LEU A 209 -7.25 -10.60 26.01
C LEU A 209 -7.78 -11.99 25.63
N LEU A 210 -9.00 -12.07 25.08
CA LEU A 210 -9.56 -13.33 24.57
C LEU A 210 -8.80 -13.83 23.33
N GLU A 211 -8.43 -12.94 22.41
CA GLU A 211 -7.61 -13.29 21.24
C GLU A 211 -6.18 -13.72 21.64
N GLU A 212 -5.58 -13.04 22.61
CA GLU A 212 -4.28 -13.43 23.17
C GLU A 212 -4.36 -14.78 23.91
N ALA A 213 -5.45 -15.05 24.62
CA ALA A 213 -5.67 -16.36 25.25
C ALA A 213 -5.89 -17.46 24.19
N HIS A 214 -6.69 -17.19 23.16
CA HIS A 214 -6.99 -18.13 22.09
C HIS A 214 -5.74 -18.46 21.26
N SER A 215 -4.92 -17.45 20.93
CA SER A 215 -3.65 -17.65 20.22
C SER A 215 -2.63 -18.44 21.04
N LYS A 216 -2.55 -18.22 22.35
CA LYS A 216 -1.73 -19.04 23.25
C LYS A 216 -2.21 -20.48 23.32
N ALA A 217 -3.52 -20.71 23.41
CA ALA A 217 -4.10 -22.05 23.42
C ALA A 217 -3.84 -22.80 22.10
N LEU A 218 -3.98 -22.12 20.95
CA LEU A 218 -3.62 -22.67 19.65
C LEU A 218 -2.12 -23.00 19.57
N ALA A 219 -1.25 -22.10 20.02
CA ALA A 219 0.19 -22.34 20.03
C ALA A 219 0.55 -23.54 20.92
N GLU A 220 -0.07 -23.67 22.08
CA GLU A 220 0.15 -24.83 22.96
C GLU A 220 -0.34 -26.13 22.32
N ASN A 221 -1.50 -26.12 21.68
CA ASN A 221 -2.01 -27.30 20.96
C ASN A 221 -1.09 -27.69 19.78
N THR A 222 -0.58 -26.72 19.01
CA THR A 222 0.38 -27.02 17.92
C THR A 222 1.69 -27.61 18.46
N LYS A 223 2.16 -27.18 19.63
CA LYS A 223 3.33 -27.79 20.28
C LYS A 223 3.05 -29.23 20.70
N ARG A 224 1.87 -29.49 21.27
CA ARG A 224 1.46 -30.85 21.66
C ARG A 224 1.34 -31.78 20.44
N GLN A 225 0.81 -31.28 19.33
CA GLN A 225 0.75 -32.04 18.08
C GLN A 225 2.16 -32.31 17.52
N ALA A 226 3.02 -31.30 17.46
CA ALA A 226 4.40 -31.48 17.01
C ALA A 226 5.19 -32.48 17.87
N THR A 227 4.95 -32.53 19.18
CA THR A 227 5.57 -33.55 20.05
C THR A 227 5.04 -34.95 19.76
N GLN A 228 3.73 -35.09 19.51
CA GLN A 228 3.13 -36.39 19.14
C GLN A 228 3.63 -36.88 17.78
N ASP A 229 3.71 -35.99 16.79
CA ASP A 229 4.21 -36.32 15.45
C ASP A 229 5.69 -36.72 15.50
N ALA A 230 6.50 -36.05 16.34
CA ALA A 230 7.90 -36.42 16.54
C ALA A 230 8.07 -37.79 17.21
N GLU A 231 7.19 -38.15 18.15
CA GLU A 231 7.17 -39.49 18.77
C GLU A 231 6.77 -40.58 17.77
N LEU A 232 5.74 -40.30 16.95
CA LEU A 232 5.32 -41.22 15.89
C LEU A 232 6.46 -41.45 14.89
N GLN A 233 7.12 -40.39 14.43
CA GLN A 233 8.27 -40.49 13.53
C GLN A 233 9.40 -41.32 14.15
N ARG A 234 9.74 -41.11 15.43
CA ARG A 234 10.74 -41.93 16.11
C ARG A 234 10.36 -43.41 16.13
N SER A 235 9.10 -43.72 16.40
CA SER A 235 8.63 -45.11 16.39
C SER A 235 8.64 -45.75 14.99
N GLU A 236 8.41 -44.96 13.93
CA GLU A 236 8.52 -45.43 12.54
C GLU A 236 9.98 -45.68 12.16
N TYR A 237 10.90 -44.80 12.55
CA TYR A 237 12.34 -45.01 12.33
C TYR A 237 12.84 -46.27 13.05
N GLU A 238 12.45 -46.49 14.30
CA GLU A 238 12.81 -47.72 15.03
C GLU A 238 12.29 -48.98 14.35
N ARG A 239 11.08 -48.93 13.75
CA ARG A 239 10.54 -50.05 12.98
C ARG A 239 11.36 -50.33 11.71
N LEU A 240 11.70 -49.29 10.96
CA LEU A 240 12.51 -49.42 9.75
C LEU A 240 13.92 -49.95 10.06
N GLU A 241 14.54 -49.51 11.16
CA GLU A 241 15.84 -50.04 11.59
C GLU A 241 15.77 -51.53 11.94
N LEU A 242 14.69 -51.98 12.58
CA LEU A 242 14.48 -53.39 12.88
C LEU A 242 14.25 -54.24 11.62
N GLU A 243 13.53 -53.70 10.62
CA GLU A 243 13.34 -54.36 9.33
C GLU A 243 14.67 -54.50 8.58
N HIS A 244 15.46 -53.44 8.48
CA HIS A 244 16.78 -53.49 7.85
C HIS A 244 17.73 -54.46 8.56
N ALA A 245 17.74 -54.47 9.90
CA ALA A 245 18.56 -55.41 10.66
C ALA A 245 18.11 -56.88 10.47
N ALA A 246 16.85 -57.12 10.12
CA ALA A 246 16.35 -58.46 9.79
C ALA A 246 16.75 -58.86 8.36
N GLU A 247 16.67 -57.95 7.39
CA GLU A 247 17.12 -58.15 6.01
C GLU A 247 18.62 -58.47 5.96
N GLU A 248 19.45 -57.71 6.68
CA GLU A 248 20.89 -57.95 6.76
C GLU A 248 21.23 -59.35 7.28
N LYS A 249 20.46 -59.85 8.26
CA LYS A 249 20.65 -61.22 8.77
C LYS A 249 20.30 -62.27 7.72
N ILE A 250 19.22 -62.06 6.96
CA ILE A 250 18.82 -62.96 5.88
C ILE A 250 19.88 -62.99 4.78
N GLU A 251 20.41 -61.82 4.39
CA GLU A 251 21.49 -61.73 3.40
C GLU A 251 22.76 -62.42 3.89
N GLN A 252 23.14 -62.26 5.16
CA GLN A 252 24.27 -62.96 5.76
C GLN A 252 24.08 -64.48 5.75
N GLU A 253 22.88 -64.98 6.05
CA GLU A 253 22.59 -66.42 5.98
C GLU A 253 22.66 -66.95 4.55
N LEU A 254 22.13 -66.21 3.57
CA LEU A 254 22.23 -66.56 2.16
C LEU A 254 23.68 -66.57 1.68
N HIS A 255 24.46 -65.56 2.08
CA HIS A 255 25.87 -65.49 1.73
C HIS A 255 26.66 -66.66 2.32
N GLN A 256 26.40 -67.04 3.58
CA GLN A 256 27.01 -68.23 4.17
C GLN A 256 26.63 -69.53 3.46
N LYS A 257 25.38 -69.65 2.99
CA LYS A 257 24.96 -70.82 2.20
C LYS A 257 25.72 -70.89 0.87
N HIS A 258 25.84 -69.76 0.17
CA HIS A 258 26.60 -69.70 -1.08
C HIS A 258 28.07 -70.11 -0.88
N LEU A 259 28.73 -69.62 0.17
CA LEU A 259 30.11 -70.01 0.47
C LEU A 259 30.23 -71.52 0.72
N ARG A 260 29.28 -72.13 1.44
CA ARG A 260 29.27 -73.59 1.67
C ARG A 260 29.03 -74.38 0.38
N GLU A 261 28.18 -73.89 -0.52
CA GLU A 261 27.96 -74.52 -1.83
C GLU A 261 29.20 -74.41 -2.72
N GLU A 262 29.88 -73.27 -2.71
CA GLU A 262 31.15 -73.09 -3.42
C GLU A 262 32.23 -74.04 -2.88
N GLU A 263 32.40 -74.15 -1.56
CA GLU A 263 33.32 -75.11 -0.94
C GLU A 263 33.01 -76.56 -1.36
N GLN A 264 31.72 -76.95 -1.42
CA GLN A 264 31.32 -78.27 -1.89
C GLN A 264 31.64 -78.49 -3.37
N LEU A 265 31.43 -77.48 -4.22
CA LEU A 265 31.77 -77.51 -5.64
C LEU A 265 33.29 -77.59 -5.86
N GLU A 266 34.07 -76.88 -5.06
CA GLU A 266 35.54 -76.95 -5.12
C GLU A 266 36.05 -78.34 -4.69
N LEU A 267 35.50 -78.91 -3.61
CA LEU A 267 35.82 -80.27 -3.21
C LEU A 267 35.49 -81.29 -4.31
N ALA A 268 34.33 -81.17 -4.96
CA ALA A 268 33.96 -82.02 -6.09
C ALA A 268 34.89 -81.85 -7.30
N ARG A 269 35.31 -80.61 -7.61
CA ARG A 269 36.32 -80.34 -8.65
C ARG A 269 37.68 -80.94 -8.29
N HIS A 270 38.10 -80.84 -7.03
CA HIS A 270 39.35 -81.43 -6.57
C HIS A 270 39.34 -82.96 -6.68
N GLU A 271 38.22 -83.62 -6.36
CA GLU A 271 38.05 -85.05 -6.61
C GLU A 271 38.12 -85.40 -8.10
N GLN A 272 37.45 -84.63 -8.97
CA GLN A 272 37.53 -84.84 -10.42
C GLN A 272 38.95 -84.63 -10.98
N ILE A 273 39.66 -83.60 -10.52
CA ILE A 273 41.05 -83.35 -10.91
C ILE A 273 41.97 -84.46 -10.38
N ALA A 274 41.74 -84.98 -9.18
CA ALA A 274 42.50 -86.12 -8.64
C ALA A 274 42.26 -87.39 -9.47
N GLN A 275 41.02 -87.64 -9.91
CA GLN A 275 40.69 -88.73 -10.83
C GLN A 275 41.33 -88.54 -12.21
N ALA A 276 41.33 -87.32 -12.76
CA ALA A 276 41.99 -87.00 -14.02
C ALA A 276 43.54 -87.12 -13.93
N ARG A 277 44.14 -86.74 -12.79
CA ARG A 277 45.57 -86.96 -12.51
C ARG A 277 45.91 -88.44 -12.34
N ALA A 278 45.04 -89.24 -11.73
CA ALA A 278 45.21 -90.69 -11.66
C ALA A 278 45.14 -91.34 -13.05
N GLN A 279 44.33 -90.81 -13.97
CA GLN A 279 44.28 -91.25 -15.37
C GLN A 279 45.50 -90.79 -16.18
N LEU A 280 46.00 -89.58 -15.95
CA LEU A 280 47.24 -89.06 -16.58
C LEU A 280 48.52 -89.73 -16.05
N ALA A 281 48.55 -90.17 -14.79
CA ALA A 281 49.68 -90.92 -14.21
C ALA A 281 49.86 -92.32 -14.82
N ALA A 282 48.86 -92.86 -15.51
CA ALA A 282 48.96 -94.11 -16.27
C ALA A 282 49.55 -93.90 -17.68
N THR A 283 49.82 -92.66 -18.11
CA THR A 283 50.35 -92.35 -19.45
C THR A 283 51.27 -91.13 -19.36
N GLN A 284 52.50 -91.33 -18.89
CA GLN A 284 53.74 -90.83 -19.52
C GLN A 284 54.93 -90.88 -18.57
N GLN A 285 55.90 -91.70 -18.98
CA GLN A 285 57.30 -91.65 -18.59
C GLN A 285 57.97 -90.39 -19.15
N THR A 286 58.92 -89.86 -18.36
CA THR A 286 60.13 -89.12 -18.76
C THR A 286 59.97 -87.87 -19.64
N VAL A 287 60.45 -86.72 -19.14
CA VAL A 287 61.75 -86.13 -19.53
C VAL A 287 62.04 -84.92 -18.63
N GLN A 288 63.31 -84.85 -18.26
CA GLN A 288 64.04 -83.95 -17.37
C GLN A 288 64.61 -82.76 -18.17
N PHE A 289 64.64 -81.53 -17.63
CA PHE A 289 65.69 -80.52 -17.93
C PHE A 289 65.70 -79.34 -16.94
N ASP A 290 66.90 -78.76 -16.80
CA ASP A 290 67.47 -77.94 -15.72
C ASP A 290 67.05 -76.45 -15.57
N SER A 291 67.15 -75.98 -14.31
CA SER A 291 67.56 -74.67 -13.69
C SER A 291 68.19 -73.52 -14.53
N PRO A 292 68.46 -72.30 -13.97
CA PRO A 292 67.98 -71.59 -12.75
C PRO A 292 67.67 -70.06 -12.96
N LEU A 293 67.15 -69.32 -11.95
CA LEU A 293 67.50 -67.93 -11.54
C LEU A 293 66.42 -67.25 -10.63
N SER A 294 66.89 -66.29 -9.81
CA SER A 294 66.30 -65.66 -8.61
C SER A 294 65.73 -64.23 -8.91
N PRO A 295 65.41 -63.32 -7.93
CA PRO A 295 64.17 -63.13 -7.14
C PRO A 295 63.49 -61.74 -7.30
N ALA A 296 62.24 -61.55 -6.85
CA ALA A 296 61.62 -60.23 -6.50
C ALA A 296 60.24 -60.46 -5.83
N GLU A 297 60.10 -60.31 -4.51
CA GLU A 297 59.63 -59.13 -3.73
C GLU A 297 58.10 -59.06 -3.46
N PRO A 298 57.67 -58.76 -2.20
CA PRO A 298 56.27 -58.81 -1.76
C PRO A 298 55.54 -57.46 -1.86
N SER A 299 54.30 -57.49 -2.35
CA SER A 299 53.40 -56.32 -2.34
C SER A 299 52.76 -56.15 -0.96
N THR A 300 52.96 -54.96 -0.42
CA THR A 300 52.58 -54.46 0.90
C THR A 300 51.13 -53.98 0.98
N ALA A 301 50.56 -54.18 2.16
CA ALA A 301 49.27 -53.66 2.60
C ALA A 301 49.19 -52.12 2.57
N SER A 302 48.04 -51.59 2.17
CA SER A 302 47.68 -50.17 2.31
C SER A 302 46.83 -49.96 3.57
N PRO A 303 47.21 -49.06 4.50
CA PRO A 303 46.34 -48.64 5.58
C PRO A 303 45.69 -47.26 5.32
N LEU A 304 44.39 -47.18 5.63
CA LEU A 304 43.67 -46.07 6.28
C LEU A 304 44.13 -44.63 5.94
N ALA A 305 43.44 -44.01 4.97
CA ALA A 305 43.44 -42.56 4.80
C ALA A 305 42.49 -41.93 5.84
N SER A 306 43.03 -41.60 7.01
CA SER A 306 42.42 -40.68 7.97
C SER A 306 42.45 -39.26 7.38
N THR A 307 41.29 -38.71 7.04
CA THR A 307 41.13 -37.31 6.62
C THR A 307 41.46 -36.38 7.79
N ALA A 308 42.72 -35.94 7.85
CA ALA A 308 43.15 -34.89 8.74
C ALA A 308 42.44 -33.58 8.39
N ARG A 309 41.62 -33.06 9.31
CA ARG A 309 41.05 -31.71 9.23
C ARG A 309 42.18 -30.70 9.37
N VAL A 310 42.56 -30.08 8.26
CA VAL A 310 43.47 -28.93 8.24
C VAL A 310 42.75 -27.74 8.91
N PRO A 311 43.34 -27.08 9.92
CA PRO A 311 42.77 -25.88 10.50
C PRO A 311 42.92 -24.72 9.50
N LEU A 312 41.80 -24.30 8.89
CA LEU A 312 41.75 -23.16 7.97
C LEU A 312 42.24 -21.88 8.68
N GLY A 313 43.16 -21.17 8.05
CA GLY A 313 43.67 -19.89 8.55
C GLY A 313 42.58 -18.80 8.51
N ALA A 314 42.68 -17.79 9.40
CA ALA A 314 41.69 -16.72 9.50
C ALA A 314 41.42 -15.98 8.16
N HIS A 315 42.44 -15.88 7.29
CA HIS A 315 42.29 -15.31 5.95
C HIS A 315 41.52 -16.20 4.97
N GLU A 316 41.68 -17.52 5.04
CA GLU A 316 40.93 -18.47 4.20
C GLU A 316 39.47 -18.52 4.64
N LEU A 317 39.22 -18.42 5.94
CA LEU A 317 37.87 -18.34 6.51
C LEU A 317 37.17 -17.05 6.09
N ALA A 318 37.88 -15.91 6.06
CA ALA A 318 37.35 -14.66 5.53
C ALA A 318 37.03 -14.74 4.03
N ALA A 319 37.88 -15.40 3.23
CA ALA A 319 37.65 -15.62 1.81
C ALA A 319 36.45 -16.56 1.54
N LEU A 320 36.30 -17.61 2.35
CA LEU A 320 35.14 -18.51 2.28
C LEU A 320 33.84 -17.80 2.65
N VAL A 321 33.87 -16.95 3.69
CA VAL A 321 32.71 -16.14 4.09
C VAL A 321 32.36 -15.11 3.02
N SER A 322 33.33 -14.46 2.38
CA SER A 322 33.04 -13.55 1.26
C SER A 322 32.45 -14.28 0.06
N HIS A 323 33.01 -15.45 -0.29
CA HIS A 323 32.53 -16.24 -1.42
C HIS A 323 31.14 -16.84 -1.14
N ALA A 324 30.87 -17.28 0.10
CA ALA A 324 29.54 -17.72 0.52
C ALA A 324 28.53 -16.57 0.51
N LYS A 325 28.91 -15.37 0.97
CA LYS A 325 28.05 -14.16 0.88
C LYS A 325 27.74 -13.80 -0.57
N GLU A 326 28.73 -13.91 -1.46
CA GLU A 326 28.57 -13.63 -2.88
C GLU A 326 27.70 -14.70 -3.57
N ALA A 327 27.86 -15.98 -3.23
CA ALA A 327 27.01 -17.06 -3.70
C ALA A 327 25.56 -16.92 -3.21
N ILE A 328 25.36 -16.53 -1.95
CA ILE A 328 24.03 -16.21 -1.40
C ILE A 328 23.43 -15.02 -2.14
N ALA A 329 24.18 -13.94 -2.36
CA ALA A 329 23.70 -12.77 -3.11
C ALA A 329 23.31 -13.14 -4.55
N LYS A 330 24.08 -14.01 -5.21
CA LYS A 330 23.80 -14.50 -6.56
C LYS A 330 22.57 -15.40 -6.61
N HIS A 331 22.39 -16.29 -5.63
CA HIS A 331 21.18 -17.10 -5.50
C HIS A 331 19.94 -16.26 -5.18
N GLN A 332 20.09 -15.25 -4.33
CA GLN A 332 19.01 -14.35 -3.95
C GLN A 332 18.60 -13.42 -5.09
N ALA A 333 19.50 -13.14 -6.04
CA ALA A 333 19.19 -12.46 -7.29
C ALA A 333 18.47 -13.35 -8.33
N LEU A 334 18.56 -14.68 -8.20
CA LEU A 334 17.88 -15.65 -9.09
C LEU A 334 16.50 -16.08 -8.57
N VAL A 335 16.19 -15.84 -7.29
CA VAL A 335 14.86 -16.09 -6.74
C VAL A 335 13.95 -14.94 -7.16
N ASP A 336 12.98 -15.23 -8.04
CA ASP A 336 11.94 -14.28 -8.41
C ASP A 336 11.28 -13.72 -7.13
N PRO A 337 11.28 -12.39 -6.94
CA PRO A 337 10.69 -11.80 -5.75
C PRO A 337 9.21 -12.19 -5.67
N ILE A 338 8.80 -12.76 -4.52
CA ILE A 338 7.41 -13.16 -4.22
C ILE A 338 6.43 -11.98 -4.42
N TYR A 339 6.94 -10.75 -4.31
CA TYR A 339 6.22 -9.49 -4.48
C TYR A 339 7.11 -8.44 -5.15
N VAL A 340 6.71 -7.98 -6.33
CA VAL A 340 7.26 -6.77 -6.97
C VAL A 340 6.32 -5.61 -6.65
N ALA A 341 6.77 -4.68 -5.82
CA ALA A 341 5.97 -3.51 -5.48
C ALA A 341 5.79 -2.62 -6.73
N PRO A 342 4.57 -2.11 -7.01
CA PRO A 342 4.33 -1.19 -8.12
C PRO A 342 4.82 0.25 -7.83
N TYR A 343 5.63 0.44 -6.79
CA TYR A 343 6.18 1.71 -6.33
C TYR A 343 7.59 1.49 -5.78
N THR A 344 8.38 2.57 -5.66
CA THR A 344 9.74 2.48 -5.13
C THR A 344 9.71 2.13 -3.65
N LEU A 345 10.50 1.14 -3.24
CA LEU A 345 10.58 0.78 -1.82
C LEU A 345 11.29 1.89 -1.02
N PRO A 346 10.96 2.08 0.26
CA PRO A 346 11.62 3.06 1.10
C PRO A 346 13.13 2.79 1.14
N ASP A 347 13.94 3.82 0.88
CA ASP A 347 15.39 3.73 1.02
C ASP A 347 15.74 3.56 2.50
N THR A 348 16.30 2.43 2.91
CA THR A 348 16.70 2.17 4.32
C THR A 348 18.16 2.53 4.60
N SER A 349 18.88 3.16 3.66
CA SER A 349 20.27 3.54 3.87
C SER A 349 20.41 4.57 5.01
N ALA A 350 21.56 4.55 5.68
CA ALA A 350 21.90 5.58 6.67
C ALA A 350 21.88 6.97 6.02
N ASN A 351 21.42 7.97 6.77
CA ASN A 351 21.41 9.35 6.27
C ASN A 351 22.84 9.85 6.07
N GLN A 352 23.06 10.62 5.02
CA GLN A 352 24.34 11.26 4.76
C GLN A 352 24.66 12.30 5.84
N ALA A 353 25.93 12.71 5.94
CA ALA A 353 26.34 13.78 6.83
C ALA A 353 25.57 15.08 6.50
N SER A 354 25.24 15.84 7.54
CA SER A 354 24.54 17.12 7.39
C SER A 354 25.43 18.17 6.75
N THR A 355 24.91 18.89 5.76
CA THR A 355 25.62 19.96 5.04
C THR A 355 25.01 21.32 5.41
N SER A 356 25.75 22.43 5.28
CA SER A 356 25.24 23.79 5.51
C SER A 356 24.00 24.12 4.66
N GLN A 357 23.89 23.56 3.44
CA GLN A 357 22.71 23.70 2.59
C GLN A 357 21.43 23.12 3.24
N ASP A 358 21.54 22.08 4.08
CA ASP A 358 20.39 21.54 4.81
C ASP A 358 19.86 22.54 5.83
N LEU A 359 20.74 23.32 6.45
CA LEU A 359 20.35 24.36 7.40
C LEU A 359 19.61 25.49 6.69
N ILE A 360 20.14 25.99 5.58
CA ILE A 360 19.50 27.04 4.76
C ILE A 360 18.09 26.60 4.32
N ARG A 361 17.96 25.39 3.78
CA ARG A 361 16.67 24.81 3.37
C ARG A 361 15.65 24.81 4.50
N ARG A 362 16.06 24.38 5.70
CA ARG A 362 15.17 24.30 6.88
C ARG A 362 14.72 25.68 7.34
N ILE A 363 15.64 26.65 7.39
CA ILE A 363 15.31 28.03 7.75
C ILE A 363 14.32 28.63 6.75
N ILE A 364 14.59 28.49 5.45
CA ILE A 364 13.71 29.00 4.39
C ILE A 364 12.32 28.37 4.50
N LEU A 365 12.24 27.05 4.65
CA LEU A 365 10.98 26.34 4.81
C LEU A 365 10.20 26.83 6.03
N THR A 366 10.84 26.98 7.18
CA THR A 366 10.18 27.51 8.38
C THR A 366 9.70 28.94 8.20
N ALA A 367 10.54 29.83 7.66
CA ALA A 367 10.21 31.24 7.50
C ALA A 367 9.02 31.42 6.55
N ILE A 368 9.02 30.70 5.42
CA ILE A 368 7.93 30.75 4.46
C ILE A 368 6.67 30.08 5.01
N ALA A 369 6.77 28.93 5.67
CA ALA A 369 5.59 28.26 6.25
C ALA A 369 4.88 29.16 7.28
N ILE A 370 5.65 29.80 8.18
CA ILE A 370 5.10 30.74 9.17
C ILE A 370 4.51 31.97 8.47
N GLY A 371 5.25 32.60 7.55
CA GLY A 371 4.78 33.77 6.81
C GLY A 371 3.49 33.50 6.03
N ALA A 372 3.46 32.40 5.28
CA ALA A 372 2.28 31.99 4.52
C ALA A 372 1.10 31.62 5.43
N SER A 373 1.34 31.03 6.61
CA SER A 373 0.28 30.78 7.59
C SER A 373 -0.31 32.08 8.13
N ILE A 374 0.50 33.09 8.44
CA ILE A 374 0.02 34.41 8.90
C ILE A 374 -0.84 35.05 7.81
N VAL A 375 -0.35 35.06 6.56
CA VAL A 375 -1.09 35.58 5.41
C VAL A 375 -2.41 34.82 5.22
N ALA A 376 -2.39 33.49 5.34
CA ALA A 376 -3.60 32.67 5.24
C ALA A 376 -4.64 33.05 6.30
N PHE A 377 -4.27 33.16 7.58
CA PHE A 377 -5.23 33.60 8.60
C PHE A 377 -5.76 35.00 8.36
N TRP A 378 -4.91 35.92 7.89
CA TRP A 378 -5.30 37.30 7.64
C TRP A 378 -6.30 37.42 6.48
N VAL A 379 -6.03 36.75 5.35
CA VAL A 379 -6.87 36.85 4.14
C VAL A 379 -8.10 35.93 4.18
N THR A 380 -8.02 34.78 4.87
CA THR A 380 -9.14 33.82 4.89
C THR A 380 -10.40 34.40 5.53
N GLY A 381 -10.27 35.31 6.50
CA GLY A 381 -11.43 35.99 7.09
C GLY A 381 -12.25 36.75 6.05
N ASP A 382 -11.59 37.47 5.16
CA ASP A 382 -12.22 38.22 4.07
C ASP A 382 -12.82 37.29 2.99
N LEU A 383 -12.08 36.24 2.63
CA LEU A 383 -12.57 35.22 1.70
C LEU A 383 -13.84 34.53 2.18
N VAL A 384 -13.89 34.16 3.46
CA VAL A 384 -15.04 33.47 4.06
C VAL A 384 -16.21 34.42 4.28
N ALA A 385 -15.94 35.69 4.62
CA ALA A 385 -16.96 36.73 4.67
C ALA A 385 -17.56 37.05 3.29
N GLY A 386 -16.87 36.64 2.21
CA GLY A 386 -17.24 37.02 0.86
C GLY A 386 -17.14 38.53 0.67
N SER A 387 -16.10 39.17 1.23
CA SER A 387 -15.90 40.63 1.08
C SER A 387 -15.11 41.01 -0.18
N LEU A 388 -14.64 40.02 -0.94
CA LEU A 388 -13.82 40.19 -2.14
C LEU A 388 -14.69 39.98 -3.38
N ASP A 389 -14.76 40.98 -4.24
CA ASP A 389 -15.68 40.98 -5.39
C ASP A 389 -15.27 39.93 -6.44
N GLY A 390 -13.96 39.73 -6.63
CA GLY A 390 -13.42 38.78 -7.60
C GLY A 390 -13.62 37.30 -7.27
N GLN A 391 -13.83 36.94 -5.99
CA GLN A 391 -13.88 35.55 -5.52
C GLN A 391 -15.28 35.11 -5.06
N HIS A 392 -16.32 35.64 -5.71
CA HIS A 392 -17.71 35.34 -5.36
C HIS A 392 -18.29 34.19 -6.16
N ALA A 393 -19.17 33.39 -5.54
CA ALA A 393 -19.92 32.32 -6.21
C ALA A 393 -20.79 32.80 -7.41
N ARG A 394 -21.00 34.11 -7.53
CA ARG A 394 -21.69 34.79 -8.63
C ARG A 394 -20.78 35.12 -9.82
N SER A 395 -19.46 35.20 -9.64
CA SER A 395 -18.53 35.68 -10.67
C SER A 395 -18.33 34.68 -11.80
N SER A 396 -18.39 33.37 -11.52
CA SER A 396 -18.24 32.33 -12.53
C SER A 396 -18.94 31.03 -12.14
N LEU A 397 -19.26 30.18 -13.12
CA LEU A 397 -19.82 28.83 -12.91
C LEU A 397 -18.86 27.89 -12.15
N LEU A 398 -17.56 28.16 -12.17
CA LEU A 398 -16.56 27.37 -11.42
C LEU A 398 -16.06 28.04 -10.14
N SER A 399 -16.61 29.21 -9.78
CA SER A 399 -16.22 29.87 -8.53
C SER A 399 -16.69 29.06 -7.31
N LEU A 400 -15.84 29.03 -6.28
CA LEU A 400 -16.04 28.27 -5.06
C LEU A 400 -16.90 29.03 -4.05
N ALA A 401 -17.61 28.29 -3.19
CA ALA A 401 -18.25 28.89 -2.03
C ALA A 401 -17.20 29.52 -1.08
N PRO A 402 -17.51 30.64 -0.42
CA PRO A 402 -16.64 31.29 0.58
C PRO A 402 -16.11 30.32 1.65
N THR A 403 -16.96 29.37 2.07
CA THR A 403 -16.63 28.34 3.07
C THR A 403 -15.55 27.36 2.61
N ALA A 404 -15.31 27.22 1.30
CA ALA A 404 -14.26 26.35 0.77
C ALA A 404 -12.88 26.76 1.29
N TYR A 405 -12.65 28.07 1.42
CA TYR A 405 -11.37 28.66 1.80
C TYR A 405 -10.98 28.41 3.26
N LEU A 406 -11.89 27.89 4.10
CA LEU A 406 -11.57 27.45 5.46
C LEU A 406 -10.49 26.36 5.52
N LEU A 407 -10.27 25.64 4.42
CA LEU A 407 -9.21 24.63 4.34
C LEU A 407 -7.81 25.23 4.27
N LEU A 408 -7.65 26.47 3.78
CA LEU A 408 -6.36 27.12 3.61
C LEU A 408 -5.58 27.29 4.91
N PRO A 409 -6.11 27.95 5.97
CA PRO A 409 -5.36 28.11 7.21
C PRO A 409 -4.99 26.75 7.82
N LEU A 410 -5.84 25.73 7.68
CA LEU A 410 -5.54 24.38 8.13
C LEU A 410 -4.33 23.78 7.37
N ILE A 411 -4.28 23.93 6.04
CA ILE A 411 -3.16 23.46 5.22
C ILE A 411 -1.86 24.16 5.62
N PHE A 412 -1.88 25.49 5.76
CA PHE A 412 -0.66 26.25 6.09
C PHE A 412 -0.18 25.99 7.52
N VAL A 413 -1.07 25.82 8.50
CA VAL A 413 -0.71 25.38 9.85
C VAL A 413 -0.10 23.97 9.82
N TRP A 414 -0.65 23.07 9.01
CA TRP A 414 -0.07 21.74 8.83
C TRP A 414 1.35 21.84 8.23
N ALA A 415 1.56 22.72 7.25
CA ALA A 415 2.89 22.98 6.70
C ALA A 415 3.88 23.53 7.75
N VAL A 416 3.42 24.31 8.74
CA VAL A 416 4.26 24.71 9.88
C VAL A 416 4.67 23.48 10.70
N PHE A 417 3.76 22.55 10.97
CA PHE A 417 4.13 21.28 11.63
C PHE A 417 5.10 20.44 10.78
N SER A 418 4.96 20.41 9.46
CA SER A 418 5.92 19.79 8.54
C SER A 418 7.31 20.41 8.67
N SER A 419 7.36 21.74 8.76
CA SER A 419 8.62 22.46 8.94
C SER A 419 9.27 22.10 10.27
N GLY A 420 8.49 21.99 11.35
CA GLY A 420 8.95 21.51 12.66
C GLY A 420 9.51 20.09 12.61
N TYR A 421 8.88 19.19 11.84
CA TYR A 421 9.38 17.84 11.61
C TYR A 421 10.75 17.82 10.92
N ALA A 422 11.02 18.77 10.02
CA ALA A 422 12.32 18.89 9.35
C ALA A 422 13.49 19.24 10.30
N TRP A 423 13.22 19.70 11.53
CA TRP A 423 14.26 20.00 12.54
C TRP A 423 14.70 18.78 13.35
N LEU A 424 13.93 17.70 13.32
CA LEU A 424 14.21 16.48 14.06
C LEU A 424 15.55 15.89 13.62
N THR A 425 16.37 15.43 14.58
CA THR A 425 17.75 14.97 14.32
C THR A 425 17.83 13.86 13.27
N SER A 426 16.85 12.97 13.26
CA SER A 426 16.71 11.88 12.28
C SER A 426 16.34 12.33 10.88
N GLN A 427 15.91 13.58 10.70
CA GLN A 427 15.38 14.11 9.43
C GLN A 427 16.23 15.23 8.81
N ARG A 428 17.22 15.76 9.54
CA ARG A 428 18.03 16.92 9.11
C ARG A 428 18.73 16.69 7.75
N SER A 429 19.23 15.49 7.54
CA SER A 429 19.97 15.08 6.34
C SER A 429 19.30 13.95 5.56
N ALA A 430 18.00 13.70 5.80
CA ALA A 430 17.25 12.71 5.04
C ALA A 430 17.16 13.11 3.56
N ASN A 431 17.57 12.23 2.65
CA ASN A 431 17.60 12.49 1.20
C ASN A 431 16.26 13.02 0.68
N ARG A 432 15.16 12.45 1.19
CA ARG A 432 13.80 12.86 0.87
C ARG A 432 13.50 14.31 1.23
N GLN A 433 13.87 14.75 2.43
CA GLN A 433 13.71 16.14 2.89
C GLN A 433 14.56 17.11 2.06
N ARG A 434 15.72 16.65 1.56
CA ARG A 434 16.55 17.44 0.63
C ARG A 434 15.87 17.65 -0.71
N ALA A 435 15.28 16.60 -1.28
CA ALA A 435 14.61 16.65 -2.58
C ALA A 435 13.41 17.60 -2.57
N ILE A 436 12.63 17.59 -1.49
CA ILE A 436 11.36 18.33 -1.44
C ILE A 436 11.47 19.72 -0.80
N GLY A 437 12.43 19.98 0.09
CA GLY A 437 12.30 21.13 0.99
C GLY A 437 12.30 22.49 0.27
N PHE A 438 13.09 22.66 -0.78
CA PHE A 438 13.05 23.88 -1.60
C PHE A 438 11.78 23.97 -2.46
N LEU A 439 11.33 22.85 -3.03
CA LEU A 439 10.11 22.81 -3.85
C LEU A 439 8.87 23.13 -3.00
N LEU A 440 8.78 22.54 -1.81
CA LEU A 440 7.71 22.81 -0.86
C LEU A 440 7.72 24.26 -0.38
N SER A 441 8.90 24.79 -0.07
CA SER A 441 9.06 26.20 0.31
C SER A 441 8.56 27.13 -0.80
N ALA A 442 8.95 26.87 -2.04
CA ALA A 442 8.50 27.65 -3.19
C ALA A 442 6.97 27.52 -3.41
N ALA A 443 6.41 26.31 -3.25
CA ALA A 443 4.98 26.08 -3.37
C ALA A 443 4.17 26.83 -2.31
N LEU A 444 4.64 26.84 -1.05
CA LEU A 444 4.02 27.59 0.04
C LEU A 444 4.11 29.09 -0.19
N ALA A 445 5.25 29.59 -0.70
CA ALA A 445 5.39 30.99 -1.08
C ALA A 445 4.41 31.36 -2.21
N ALA A 446 4.29 30.52 -3.24
CA ALA A 446 3.34 30.73 -4.33
C ALA A 446 1.88 30.72 -3.85
N GLY A 447 1.52 29.80 -2.94
CA GLY A 447 0.20 29.76 -2.33
C GLY A 447 -0.10 30.99 -1.44
N GLY A 448 0.91 31.47 -0.71
CA GLY A 448 0.81 32.72 0.06
C GLY A 448 0.70 33.96 -0.85
N LEU A 449 1.42 33.98 -1.97
CA LEU A 449 1.31 35.03 -2.98
C LEU A 449 -0.07 35.05 -3.64
N TRP A 450 -0.64 33.89 -3.94
CA TRP A 450 -2.02 33.79 -4.44
C TRP A 450 -3.01 34.47 -3.49
N LEU A 451 -2.92 34.19 -2.18
CA LEU A 451 -3.74 34.85 -1.17
C LEU A 451 -3.58 36.39 -1.18
N LEU A 452 -2.34 36.89 -1.29
CA LEU A 452 -2.09 38.33 -1.35
C LEU A 452 -2.66 38.96 -2.62
N PHE A 453 -2.53 38.32 -3.78
CA PHE A 453 -3.06 38.84 -5.03
C PHE A 453 -4.59 38.82 -5.07
N VAL A 454 -5.19 37.79 -4.50
CA VAL A 454 -6.64 37.73 -4.29
C VAL A 454 -7.11 38.85 -3.37
N LYS A 455 -6.37 39.14 -2.30
CA LYS A 455 -6.69 40.24 -1.38
C LYS A 455 -6.60 41.62 -2.04
N VAL A 456 -5.71 41.79 -3.01
CA VAL A 456 -5.56 43.01 -3.82
C VAL A 456 -6.51 43.00 -5.04
N GLU A 457 -7.34 41.97 -5.17
CA GLU A 457 -8.29 41.76 -6.28
C GLU A 457 -7.64 41.74 -7.67
N ASN A 458 -6.35 41.36 -7.73
CA ASN A 458 -5.63 41.20 -8.98
C ASN A 458 -5.74 39.76 -9.50
N LEU A 459 -6.79 39.51 -10.28
CA LEU A 459 -7.13 38.18 -10.81
C LEU A 459 -6.01 37.56 -11.68
N LEU A 460 -5.28 38.37 -12.46
CA LEU A 460 -4.23 37.89 -13.36
C LEU A 460 -3.06 37.34 -12.54
N LEU A 461 -2.56 38.14 -11.59
CA LEU A 461 -1.44 37.74 -10.73
C LEU A 461 -1.86 36.59 -9.80
N ALA A 462 -3.11 36.57 -9.33
CA ALA A 462 -3.66 35.45 -8.58
C ALA A 462 -3.60 34.17 -9.44
N PHE A 463 -4.15 34.16 -10.64
CA PHE A 463 -4.10 32.98 -11.52
C PHE A 463 -2.67 32.50 -11.77
N ILE A 464 -1.73 33.40 -12.07
CA ILE A 464 -0.31 33.04 -12.26
C ILE A 464 0.27 32.40 -10.98
N ALA A 465 -0.02 32.95 -9.80
CA ALA A 465 0.46 32.41 -8.54
C ALA A 465 -0.15 31.03 -8.23
N ALA A 466 -1.44 30.83 -8.51
CA ALA A 466 -2.10 29.53 -8.39
C ALA A 466 -1.49 28.49 -9.33
N LEU A 467 -1.23 28.88 -10.59
CA LEU A 467 -0.60 28.03 -11.59
C LEU A 467 0.82 27.65 -11.18
N LEU A 468 1.62 28.61 -10.70
CA LEU A 468 2.95 28.35 -10.18
C LEU A 468 2.91 27.40 -8.98
N CYS A 469 1.96 27.61 -8.06
CA CYS A 469 1.78 26.75 -6.89
C CYS A 469 1.48 25.30 -7.29
N ILE A 470 0.52 25.07 -8.19
CA ILE A 470 0.18 23.70 -8.62
C ILE A 470 1.33 23.04 -9.36
N LEU A 471 2.06 23.74 -10.23
CA LEU A 471 3.23 23.17 -10.92
C LEU A 471 4.33 22.72 -9.94
N LEU A 472 4.61 23.54 -8.93
CA LEU A 472 5.56 23.21 -7.87
C LEU A 472 5.08 22.04 -7.01
N LEU A 473 3.78 21.98 -6.73
CA LEU A 473 3.16 20.87 -6.00
C LEU A 473 3.22 19.56 -6.77
N LEU A 474 2.89 19.55 -8.06
CA LEU A 474 3.01 18.38 -8.93
C LEU A 474 4.45 17.88 -9.00
N ARG A 475 5.41 18.81 -9.09
CA ARG A 475 6.83 18.45 -9.02
C ARG A 475 7.18 17.85 -7.66
N THR A 476 6.69 18.43 -6.57
CA THR A 476 6.91 17.92 -5.21
C THR A 476 6.33 16.51 -5.04
N VAL A 477 5.11 16.26 -5.52
CA VAL A 477 4.47 14.93 -5.51
C VAL A 477 5.29 13.93 -6.33
N THR A 478 5.82 14.34 -7.49
CA THR A 478 6.69 13.49 -8.30
C THR A 478 7.98 13.12 -7.57
N GLU A 479 8.60 14.06 -6.86
CA GLU A 479 9.79 13.79 -6.05
C GLU A 479 9.49 12.93 -4.80
N LEU A 480 8.30 13.09 -4.21
CA LEU A 480 7.82 12.19 -3.15
C LEU A 480 7.62 10.77 -3.69
N ASN A 481 7.03 10.63 -4.89
CA ASN A 481 6.80 9.34 -5.55
C ASN A 481 8.10 8.59 -5.89
N LYS A 482 9.20 9.30 -6.10
CA LYS A 482 10.53 8.68 -6.26
C LYS A 482 11.10 8.23 -4.91
N ASN A 483 10.87 9.00 -3.86
CA ASN A 483 11.44 8.81 -2.54
C ASN A 483 10.36 8.43 -1.51
N THR A 484 10.01 7.14 -1.45
CA THR A 484 8.94 6.64 -0.56
C THR A 484 9.26 6.82 0.93
N ALA A 485 8.25 7.19 1.71
CA ALA A 485 8.36 7.40 3.16
C ALA A 485 8.80 6.13 3.91
N ARG A 486 9.70 6.27 4.89
CA ARG A 486 10.13 5.16 5.77
C ARG A 486 9.10 4.86 6.84
N ASN A 487 8.52 5.90 7.43
CA ASN A 487 7.64 5.80 8.60
C ASN A 487 6.27 6.46 8.37
N THR A 488 5.25 6.01 9.10
CA THR A 488 3.91 6.63 9.07
C THR A 488 3.94 8.09 9.50
N ILE A 489 4.77 8.42 10.50
CA ILE A 489 4.97 9.80 10.97
C ILE A 489 5.49 10.68 9.83
N GLU A 490 6.47 10.18 9.08
CA GLU A 490 7.05 10.89 7.96
C GLU A 490 6.00 11.17 6.87
N ARG A 491 5.12 10.20 6.60
CA ARG A 491 3.99 10.34 5.68
C ARG A 491 2.97 11.38 6.16
N VAL A 492 2.65 11.41 7.44
CA VAL A 492 1.67 12.35 8.02
C VAL A 492 2.21 13.78 8.06
N PHE A 493 3.48 13.98 8.39
CA PHE A 493 4.03 15.34 8.47
C PHE A 493 4.52 15.86 7.13
N THR A 494 4.96 15.01 6.21
CA THR A 494 5.53 15.46 4.94
C THR A 494 4.53 15.37 3.79
N ASP A 495 3.85 14.22 3.66
CA ASP A 495 3.10 13.92 2.45
C ASP A 495 1.68 14.44 2.54
N ALA A 496 1.09 14.38 3.72
CA ALA A 496 -0.28 14.81 3.95
C ALA A 496 -0.53 16.28 3.59
N PRO A 497 0.24 17.27 4.08
CA PRO A 497 -0.01 18.68 3.74
C PRO A 497 0.23 18.95 2.26
N VAL A 498 1.28 18.37 1.67
CA VAL A 498 1.56 18.48 0.23
C VAL A 498 0.40 17.91 -0.59
N SER A 499 -0.07 16.71 -0.24
CA SER A 499 -1.16 16.03 -0.95
C SER A 499 -2.47 16.81 -0.81
N LEU A 500 -2.81 17.26 0.40
CA LEU A 500 -4.02 18.04 0.67
C LEU A 500 -4.01 19.35 -0.12
N MET A 501 -2.88 20.06 -0.07
CA MET A 501 -2.69 21.31 -0.81
C MET A 501 -2.76 21.08 -2.32
N THR A 502 -2.16 20.01 -2.84
CA THR A 502 -2.22 19.66 -4.27
C THR A 502 -3.66 19.45 -4.73
N GLY A 503 -4.44 18.65 -4.00
CA GLY A 503 -5.83 18.37 -4.37
C GLY A 503 -6.71 19.62 -4.36
N PHE A 504 -6.52 20.49 -3.36
CA PHE A 504 -7.31 21.73 -3.25
C PHE A 504 -6.86 22.80 -4.26
N PHE A 505 -5.55 23.00 -4.45
CA PHE A 505 -5.05 23.98 -5.41
C PHE A 505 -5.36 23.62 -6.86
N LEU A 506 -5.53 22.33 -7.18
CA LEU A 506 -5.99 21.90 -8.50
C LEU A 506 -7.37 22.49 -8.84
N VAL A 507 -8.26 22.58 -7.84
CA VAL A 507 -9.57 23.24 -7.99
C VAL A 507 -9.43 24.76 -8.00
N ILE A 508 -8.61 25.34 -7.10
CA ILE A 508 -8.37 26.79 -7.06
C ILE A 508 -7.83 27.31 -8.40
N THR A 509 -6.85 26.64 -9.00
CA THR A 509 -6.23 27.13 -10.25
C THR A 509 -7.26 27.28 -11.36
N VAL A 510 -8.18 26.32 -11.50
CA VAL A 510 -9.23 26.40 -12.53
C VAL A 510 -10.31 27.42 -12.14
N SER A 511 -10.67 27.52 -10.86
CA SER A 511 -11.55 28.58 -10.37
C SER A 511 -10.99 29.97 -10.71
N SER A 512 -9.73 30.23 -10.34
CA SER A 512 -9.04 31.50 -10.62
C SER A 512 -8.90 31.77 -12.12
N PHE A 513 -8.74 30.73 -12.94
CA PHE A 513 -8.75 30.88 -14.40
C PHE A 513 -10.11 31.34 -14.91
N CYS A 514 -11.19 30.73 -14.43
CA CYS A 514 -12.55 31.08 -14.84
C CYS A 514 -12.96 32.46 -14.31
N GLU A 515 -12.52 32.83 -13.11
CA GLU A 515 -12.71 34.17 -12.53
C GLU A 515 -11.97 35.23 -13.34
N LEU A 516 -10.73 34.95 -13.77
CA LEU A 516 -9.98 35.84 -14.65
C LEU A 516 -10.69 36.05 -15.99
N LEU A 517 -11.18 34.97 -16.62
CA LEU A 517 -11.91 35.07 -17.89
C LEU A 517 -13.20 35.87 -17.76
N ALA A 518 -13.94 35.65 -16.67
CA ALA A 518 -15.15 36.41 -16.38
C ALA A 518 -14.85 37.89 -16.15
N GLY A 519 -13.77 38.20 -15.42
CA GLY A 519 -13.36 39.58 -15.13
C GLY A 519 -12.89 40.38 -16.36
N TRP A 520 -12.49 39.72 -17.44
CA TRP A 520 -12.15 40.38 -18.70
C TRP A 520 -13.33 40.51 -19.68
N GLU A 521 -14.51 39.99 -19.33
CA GLU A 521 -15.71 39.97 -20.19
C GLU A 521 -15.48 39.32 -21.58
N ILE A 522 -14.36 38.59 -21.78
CA ILE A 522 -13.97 38.04 -23.09
C ILE A 522 -14.80 36.78 -23.40
N PHE A 523 -15.13 35.98 -22.37
CA PHE A 523 -15.92 34.77 -22.51
C PHE A 523 -16.74 34.52 -21.24
N ASP A 524 -18.07 34.52 -21.38
CA ASP A 524 -18.92 33.80 -20.44
C ASP A 524 -18.63 32.31 -20.64
N VAL A 525 -18.02 31.66 -19.64
CA VAL A 525 -17.63 30.24 -19.75
C VAL A 525 -18.90 29.42 -19.96
N PRO A 526 -19.13 28.86 -21.16
CA PRO A 526 -20.35 28.11 -21.41
C PRO A 526 -20.37 26.89 -20.49
N GLU A 527 -21.56 26.47 -20.09
CA GLU A 527 -21.77 25.35 -19.15
C GLU A 527 -21.06 24.06 -19.61
N ILE A 528 -20.96 23.85 -20.93
CA ILE A 528 -20.24 22.73 -21.54
C ILE A 528 -18.74 22.79 -21.23
N LEU A 529 -18.12 23.97 -21.30
CA LEU A 529 -16.69 24.13 -21.04
C LEU A 529 -16.39 23.96 -19.53
N ALA A 530 -17.28 24.48 -18.68
CA ALA A 530 -17.25 24.23 -17.24
C ALA A 530 -17.29 22.72 -16.91
N ALA A 531 -18.19 21.98 -17.57
CA ALA A 531 -18.28 20.53 -17.43
C ALA A 531 -17.00 19.81 -17.88
N ILE A 532 -16.41 20.21 -19.02
CA ILE A 532 -15.14 19.64 -19.52
C ILE A 532 -14.01 19.87 -18.51
N PHE A 533 -13.91 21.06 -17.92
CA PHE A 533 -12.90 21.34 -16.89
C PHE A 533 -13.07 20.44 -15.67
N VAL A 534 -14.30 20.28 -15.16
CA VAL A 534 -14.57 19.41 -14.00
C VAL A 534 -14.17 17.95 -14.28
N VAL A 535 -14.51 17.43 -15.47
CA VAL A 535 -14.14 16.07 -15.89
C VAL A 535 -12.62 15.93 -16.04
N GLY A 536 -11.97 16.90 -16.69
CA GLY A 536 -10.52 16.92 -16.85
C GLY A 536 -9.78 16.97 -15.51
N LEU A 537 -10.28 17.76 -14.56
CA LEU A 537 -9.77 17.80 -13.20
C LEU A 537 -10.00 16.48 -12.46
N GLY A 538 -11.17 15.86 -12.60
CA GLY A 538 -11.44 14.53 -12.05
C GLY A 538 -10.46 13.48 -12.57
N TYR A 539 -10.16 13.49 -13.87
CA TYR A 539 -9.17 12.60 -14.47
C TYR A 539 -7.76 12.86 -13.93
N LEU A 540 -7.33 14.13 -13.90
CA LEU A 540 -6.00 14.51 -13.40
C LEU A 540 -5.84 14.18 -11.91
N ALA A 541 -6.83 14.51 -11.10
CA ALA A 541 -6.87 14.18 -9.68
C ALA A 541 -6.83 12.67 -9.48
N THR A 542 -7.62 11.89 -10.24
CA THR A 542 -7.59 10.42 -10.18
C THR A 542 -6.20 9.87 -10.51
N SER A 543 -5.58 10.34 -11.60
CA SER A 543 -4.24 9.92 -12.00
C SER A 543 -3.20 10.19 -10.91
N LEU A 544 -3.25 11.36 -10.27
CA LEU A 544 -2.34 11.73 -9.18
C LEU A 544 -2.62 10.94 -7.90
N ALA A 545 -3.90 10.74 -7.60
CA ALA A 545 -4.32 10.07 -6.39
C ALA A 545 -4.00 8.56 -6.44
N MET A 546 -3.99 7.95 -7.62
CA MET A 546 -3.57 6.55 -7.84
C MET A 546 -2.05 6.30 -7.73
N THR A 547 -1.22 7.34 -7.58
CA THR A 547 0.23 7.18 -7.44
C THR A 547 0.64 6.55 -6.09
N GLU A 548 1.80 5.87 -6.07
CA GLU A 548 2.32 5.08 -4.95
C GLU A 548 1.30 4.06 -4.36
N ARG A 549 0.89 4.27 -3.09
CA ARG A 549 0.00 3.43 -2.29
C ARG A 549 -1.46 3.92 -2.29
N GLY A 550 -1.78 4.93 -3.10
CA GLY A 550 -3.06 5.65 -3.06
C GLY A 550 -3.02 6.82 -2.08
N ARG A 551 -3.00 8.05 -2.61
CA ARG A 551 -2.92 9.29 -1.82
C ARG A 551 -4.31 9.79 -1.42
N ILE A 552 -4.92 9.14 -0.43
CA ILE A 552 -6.27 9.49 0.04
C ILE A 552 -6.40 10.97 0.46
N ILE A 553 -5.34 11.54 1.05
CA ILE A 553 -5.33 12.94 1.50
C ILE A 553 -5.42 13.92 0.32
N LEU A 554 -4.85 13.55 -0.83
CA LEU A 554 -5.02 14.31 -2.08
C LEU A 554 -6.47 14.25 -2.55
N ALA A 555 -7.06 13.05 -2.55
CA ALA A 555 -8.46 12.85 -2.90
C ALA A 555 -9.42 13.62 -1.96
N THR A 556 -9.11 13.69 -0.66
CA THR A 556 -9.89 14.47 0.31
C THR A 556 -9.81 15.97 0.04
N GLY A 557 -8.61 16.51 -0.26
CA GLY A 557 -8.45 17.92 -0.60
C GLY A 557 -9.20 18.32 -1.87
N PHE A 558 -9.14 17.45 -2.89
CA PHE A 558 -9.90 17.61 -4.12
C PHE A 558 -11.42 17.50 -3.89
N GLY A 559 -11.85 16.49 -3.14
CA GLY A 559 -13.24 16.26 -2.77
C GLY A 559 -13.83 17.43 -1.99
N TRP A 560 -13.06 18.05 -1.10
CA TRP A 560 -13.46 19.28 -0.41
C TRP A 560 -13.72 20.43 -1.40
N GLY A 561 -12.82 20.65 -2.35
CA GLY A 561 -13.00 21.66 -3.39
C GLY A 561 -14.23 21.39 -4.25
N MET A 562 -14.42 20.15 -4.71
CA MET A 562 -15.58 19.75 -5.51
C MET A 562 -16.90 19.82 -4.73
N PHE A 563 -16.89 19.50 -3.44
CA PHE A 563 -18.06 19.63 -2.57
C PHE A 563 -18.50 21.10 -2.43
N TRP A 564 -17.56 22.03 -2.26
CA TRP A 564 -17.89 23.45 -2.18
C TRP A 564 -18.06 24.15 -3.53
N LEU A 565 -17.74 23.45 -4.62
CA LEU A 565 -18.17 23.82 -5.97
C LEU A 565 -19.61 23.36 -6.21
N LEU A 566 -20.00 22.17 -5.73
CA LEU A 566 -21.35 21.59 -5.83
C LEU A 566 -22.42 22.46 -5.14
N VAL A 567 -22.22 22.82 -3.87
CA VAL A 567 -23.22 23.51 -3.03
C VAL A 567 -23.80 24.79 -3.68
N PRO A 568 -23.00 25.77 -4.15
CA PRO A 568 -23.53 26.99 -4.75
C PRO A 568 -24.20 26.76 -6.11
N ARG A 569 -23.95 25.62 -6.77
CA ARG A 569 -24.62 25.27 -8.04
C ARG A 569 -25.97 24.58 -7.85
N LEU A 570 -26.24 24.08 -6.65
CA LEU A 570 -27.54 23.54 -6.27
C LEU A 570 -28.42 24.58 -5.58
N LEU A 571 -27.84 25.38 -4.67
CA LEU A 571 -28.59 26.25 -3.75
C LEU A 571 -28.32 27.74 -3.98
N GLY A 572 -27.38 28.08 -4.88
CA GLY A 572 -26.87 29.44 -5.04
C GLY A 572 -27.45 30.20 -6.23
N PRO A 573 -26.97 31.44 -6.43
CA PRO A 573 -27.51 32.40 -7.40
C PRO A 573 -27.26 32.03 -8.87
N ASN A 574 -26.29 31.15 -9.15
CA ASN A 574 -25.97 30.67 -10.49
C ASN A 574 -26.11 29.13 -10.52
N PRO A 575 -27.35 28.61 -10.56
CA PRO A 575 -27.58 27.18 -10.51
C PRO A 575 -27.21 26.52 -11.84
N SER A 576 -26.51 25.38 -11.76
CA SER A 576 -26.22 24.52 -12.90
C SER A 576 -26.22 23.08 -12.41
N ILE A 577 -27.27 22.34 -12.78
CA ILE A 577 -27.45 20.95 -12.36
C ILE A 577 -26.33 20.08 -12.93
N TRP A 578 -25.88 20.35 -14.16
CA TRP A 578 -24.82 19.57 -14.81
C TRP A 578 -23.48 19.72 -14.10
N VAL A 579 -23.06 20.97 -13.82
CA VAL A 579 -21.81 21.22 -13.10
C VAL A 579 -21.88 20.67 -11.68
N ALA A 580 -23.03 20.81 -11.01
CA ALA A 580 -23.26 20.21 -9.70
C ALA A 580 -23.06 18.68 -9.72
N VAL A 581 -23.82 17.97 -10.56
CA VAL A 581 -23.75 16.50 -10.65
C VAL A 581 -22.34 16.03 -11.02
N LEU A 582 -21.69 16.68 -11.98
CA LEU A 582 -20.32 16.33 -12.39
C LEU A 582 -19.30 16.58 -11.29
N ALA A 583 -19.42 17.68 -10.53
CA ALA A 583 -18.52 17.97 -9.42
C ALA A 583 -18.67 16.93 -8.29
N GLY A 584 -19.91 16.61 -7.92
CA GLY A 584 -20.20 15.56 -6.94
C GLY A 584 -19.66 14.20 -7.39
N MET A 585 -19.91 13.82 -8.65
CA MET A 585 -19.42 12.57 -9.23
C MET A 585 -17.89 12.53 -9.30
N ALA A 586 -17.24 13.61 -9.74
CA ALA A 586 -15.77 13.69 -9.82
C ALA A 586 -15.13 13.55 -8.44
N GLY A 587 -15.63 14.25 -7.42
CA GLY A 587 -15.15 14.11 -6.04
C GLY A 587 -15.32 12.69 -5.51
N PHE A 588 -16.49 12.08 -5.74
CA PHE A 588 -16.80 10.72 -5.31
C PHE A 588 -15.94 9.66 -6.01
N VAL A 589 -15.81 9.74 -7.34
CA VAL A 589 -15.00 8.82 -8.15
C VAL A 589 -13.53 8.86 -7.76
N VAL A 590 -12.95 10.05 -7.52
CA VAL A 590 -11.54 10.18 -7.10
C VAL A 590 -11.29 9.51 -5.74
N ILE A 591 -12.24 9.65 -4.80
CA ILE A 591 -12.14 9.01 -3.48
C ILE A 591 -12.29 7.48 -3.60
N LEU A 592 -13.26 6.99 -4.37
CA LEU A 592 -13.42 5.54 -4.58
C LEU A 592 -12.22 4.93 -5.31
N ALA A 593 -11.69 5.61 -6.32
CA ALA A 593 -10.53 5.18 -7.07
C ALA A 593 -9.30 5.04 -6.16
N THR A 594 -9.11 5.98 -5.21
CA THR A 594 -8.01 5.91 -4.24
C THR A 594 -8.18 4.79 -3.23
N GLU A 595 -9.36 4.61 -2.66
CA GLU A 595 -9.62 3.52 -1.72
C GLU A 595 -9.48 2.14 -2.40
N ASN A 596 -9.97 1.99 -3.63
CA ASN A 596 -9.80 0.75 -4.40
C ASN A 596 -8.30 0.45 -4.63
N ARG A 597 -7.52 1.45 -5.05
CA ARG A 597 -6.06 1.30 -5.24
C ARG A 597 -5.38 0.88 -3.93
N ARG A 598 -5.75 1.52 -2.83
CA ARG A 598 -5.20 1.22 -1.50
C ARG A 598 -5.54 -0.19 -1.03
N TYR A 599 -6.77 -0.63 -1.26
CA TYR A 599 -7.23 -1.99 -0.95
C TYR A 599 -6.44 -3.04 -1.74
N GLN A 600 -6.25 -2.83 -3.06
CA GLN A 600 -5.49 -3.76 -3.90
C GLN A 600 -4.06 -3.95 -3.41
N ILE A 601 -3.38 -2.85 -3.06
CA ILE A 601 -2.00 -2.91 -2.56
C ILE A 601 -1.93 -3.61 -1.21
N HIS A 602 -2.81 -3.24 -0.27
CA HIS A 602 -2.86 -3.87 1.04
C HIS A 602 -3.13 -5.39 0.94
N HIS A 603 -4.04 -5.79 0.05
CA HIS A 603 -4.33 -7.20 -0.19
C HIS A 603 -3.14 -7.94 -0.82
N ALA A 604 -2.40 -7.29 -1.74
CA ALA A 604 -1.19 -7.85 -2.32
C ALA A 604 -0.08 -8.02 -1.26
N GLU A 605 0.15 -7.02 -0.41
CA GLU A 605 1.11 -7.12 0.70
C GLU A 605 0.76 -8.26 1.67
N HIS A 606 -0.52 -8.45 2.01
CA HIS A 606 -0.98 -9.55 2.88
C HIS A 606 -0.86 -10.93 2.21
N ARG A 607 -0.94 -11.02 0.89
CA ARG A 607 -0.69 -12.27 0.15
C ARG A 607 0.80 -12.59 0.10
N ALA A 608 1.63 -11.59 -0.16
CA ALA A 608 3.08 -11.70 -0.15
C ALA A 608 3.64 -12.13 1.21
N ALA A 609 3.12 -11.56 2.30
CA ALA A 609 3.50 -11.93 3.67
C ALA A 609 3.17 -13.39 4.02
N ARG A 610 2.23 -14.00 3.31
CA ARG A 610 1.85 -15.42 3.44
C ARG A 610 2.60 -16.34 2.46
N GLY A 611 3.64 -15.84 1.79
CA GLY A 611 4.44 -16.59 0.81
C GLY A 611 3.71 -16.90 -0.51
N LYS A 612 2.52 -16.31 -0.74
CA LYS A 612 1.77 -16.50 -1.98
C LYS A 612 2.22 -15.48 -3.02
N ARG A 613 2.50 -15.94 -4.24
CA ARG A 613 2.82 -15.08 -5.38
C ARG A 613 1.66 -14.13 -5.67
N THR A 614 1.97 -12.88 -5.97
CA THR A 614 0.97 -11.88 -6.38
C THR A 614 1.24 -11.43 -7.80
N VAL A 615 0.23 -11.57 -8.67
CA VAL A 615 0.19 -10.91 -9.98
C VAL A 615 -0.62 -9.63 -9.81
N PHE A 616 -0.06 -8.50 -10.25
CA PHE A 616 -0.70 -7.19 -10.25
C PHE A 616 -1.43 -6.92 -11.56
#